data_AF-A0A7U3Q2U6-F1
#
_entry.id   AF-A0A7U3Q2U6-F1
#
_cell.length_a   1.000
_cell.length_b   1.000
_cell.length_c   1.000
_cell.angle_alpha   90.00
_cell.angle_beta   90.00
_cell.angle_gamma   90.00
#
_symmetry.space_group_name_H-M   'P 1'
#
loop_
_entity.id
_entity.type
_entity.pdbx_description
1 polymer ?
#
loop_
_entity_poly.entity_id
_entity_poly.type
_entity_poly.pdbx_seq_one_letter_code
_entity_poly.pdbx_strand_id
1 'polypeptide(L)'
;MTSYLLDKSTEEILFAFPDLLLQLLCANQLFTAPTTPTSDSNLGTAICVHNSNDYRRLQHCVPAMATPQQKNSNVRLLACLVDDDDTSDSDYRFLVDGRHVKYVSTAPGTFCGFEDDRTFEPILLGELFPPFPIGDWNNGYVARDPVTGKATFIRTEKVLFAGVKSLWHNVKLDELDFSRQDRLRQRVHVVTHPRINGGGPVVMKLAVWPWEIASMETETAVYQCICDKGVGPKFLGHLTEGTNGRIIGFIAEWLGGTRSAEPRDLDGCKKALTRLHQLGIKLGDINKHNFLLEDEMNALKNSLESTDAQIGIGAVQGQKI
;
A
#
# COMPACT_ATOMS: atom_id res chain seq x y z
N MET A 1 -37.21 -37.72 4.94
CA MET A 1 -38.19 -36.79 5.53
C MET A 1 -37.50 -36.07 6.68
N THR A 2 -36.77 -34.99 6.36
CA THR A 2 -36.33 -33.96 7.31
C THR A 2 -35.77 -32.80 6.50
N SER A 3 -36.55 -31.73 6.45
CA SER A 3 -36.28 -30.47 5.76
C SER A 3 -35.92 -29.39 6.79
N TYR A 4 -34.83 -28.68 6.50
CA TYR A 4 -34.63 -27.24 6.68
C TYR A 4 -35.09 -26.57 7.99
N LEU A 5 -34.12 -26.33 8.87
CA LEU A 5 -33.98 -25.06 9.60
C LEU A 5 -32.51 -24.65 9.53
N LEU A 6 -32.14 -23.98 8.43
CA LEU A 6 -30.95 -23.13 8.37
C LEU A 6 -31.28 -21.86 9.16
N ASP A 7 -30.58 -21.68 10.27
CA ASP A 7 -30.58 -20.44 11.03
C ASP A 7 -30.01 -19.30 10.16
N LYS A 8 -30.74 -18.20 10.08
CA LYS A 8 -30.51 -17.05 9.17
C LYS A 8 -29.45 -16.08 9.72
N SER A 9 -28.39 -16.58 10.34
CA SER A 9 -27.34 -15.74 10.96
C SER A 9 -25.95 -15.89 10.31
N THR A 10 -25.84 -16.70 9.24
CA THR A 10 -24.56 -17.04 8.58
C THR A 10 -24.48 -16.67 7.09
N GLU A 11 -25.38 -15.82 6.59
CA GLU A 11 -25.28 -15.23 5.25
C GLU A 11 -25.17 -13.72 5.35
N GLU A 12 -23.93 -13.24 5.54
CA GLU A 12 -23.38 -11.97 5.04
C GLU A 12 -21.98 -11.81 5.67
N ILE A 13 -21.08 -11.08 5.00
CA ILE A 13 -19.62 -10.98 5.24
C ILE A 13 -18.79 -12.06 4.50
N LEU A 14 -19.05 -12.17 3.20
CA LEU A 14 -18.01 -12.43 2.21
C LEU A 14 -17.49 -11.07 1.72
N PHE A 15 -16.19 -11.00 1.36
CA PHE A 15 -15.41 -9.87 0.83
C PHE A 15 -14.76 -8.93 1.86
N ALA A 16 -13.42 -9.04 2.04
CA ALA A 16 -12.69 -8.29 3.08
C ALA A 16 -11.19 -7.95 2.83
N PHE A 17 -10.27 -8.93 2.68
CA PHE A 17 -8.83 -8.71 3.01
C PHE A 17 -7.76 -9.03 1.91
N PRO A 18 -7.68 -8.33 0.76
CA PRO A 18 -6.71 -8.67 -0.31
C PRO A 18 -5.21 -8.34 -0.06
N ASP A 19 -4.80 -7.20 0.51
CA ASP A 19 -3.36 -6.81 0.63
C ASP A 19 -2.77 -6.92 2.05
N LEU A 20 -3.18 -7.92 2.84
CA LEU A 20 -2.45 -8.31 4.06
C LEU A 20 -1.50 -9.49 3.82
N LEU A 21 -1.99 -10.48 3.07
CA LEU A 21 -1.37 -11.78 2.99
C LEU A 21 0.09 -11.75 2.49
N LEU A 22 0.37 -10.88 1.53
CA LEU A 22 1.35 -11.16 0.50
C LEU A 22 2.66 -10.37 0.68
N GLN A 23 3.05 -10.08 1.93
CA GLN A 23 4.24 -9.27 2.27
C GLN A 23 4.90 -9.55 3.65
N LEU A 24 5.44 -10.76 3.79
CA LEU A 24 6.82 -10.99 4.23
C LEU A 24 7.66 -11.16 2.94
N LEU A 25 8.22 -10.05 2.43
CA LEU A 25 9.06 -9.86 1.22
C LEU A 25 8.84 -10.80 0.02
N CYS A 26 7.73 -10.61 -0.70
CA CYS A 26 7.28 -11.51 -1.76
C CYS A 26 7.50 -10.97 -3.21
N ALA A 27 8.72 -11.09 -3.75
CA ALA A 27 9.06 -10.94 -5.19
C ALA A 27 9.48 -12.32 -5.78
N ASN A 28 9.63 -12.57 -7.08
CA ASN A 28 9.51 -11.85 -8.35
C ASN A 28 8.69 -12.75 -9.32
N GLN A 29 8.07 -12.20 -10.38
CA GLN A 29 7.50 -12.94 -11.53
C GLN A 29 7.88 -12.12 -12.78
N LEU A 30 8.31 -12.62 -13.93
CA LEU A 30 8.37 -13.93 -14.59
C LEU A 30 9.51 -13.87 -15.62
N PHE A 31 10.19 -14.99 -15.90
CA PHE A 31 10.41 -15.52 -17.26
C PHE A 31 11.08 -16.90 -17.14
N THR A 32 10.26 -17.95 -17.14
CA THR A 32 10.70 -19.29 -17.53
C THR A 32 10.24 -19.51 -18.97
N ALA A 33 11.16 -19.42 -19.93
CA ALA A 33 10.96 -19.96 -21.27
C ALA A 33 11.32 -21.46 -21.25
N PRO A 34 10.52 -22.34 -21.88
CA PRO A 34 10.92 -23.73 -22.06
C PRO A 34 11.95 -23.84 -23.20
N THR A 35 13.01 -24.59 -22.93
CA THR A 35 14.01 -25.03 -23.90
C THR A 35 13.45 -26.10 -24.83
N THR A 36 13.63 -25.95 -26.15
CA THR A 36 14.32 -26.95 -27.02
C THR A 36 14.60 -26.34 -28.41
N PRO A 37 15.61 -26.84 -29.14
CA PRO A 37 16.28 -26.12 -30.23
C PRO A 37 15.79 -26.54 -31.62
N THR A 38 15.81 -25.62 -32.59
CA THR A 38 16.34 -25.86 -33.96
C THR A 38 16.35 -24.58 -34.81
N SER A 39 17.52 -24.37 -35.44
CA SER A 39 17.81 -23.71 -36.73
C SER A 39 17.46 -22.24 -36.99
N ASP A 40 18.54 -21.46 -37.02
CA ASP A 40 18.97 -20.56 -38.10
C ASP A 40 18.29 -19.21 -38.35
N SER A 41 19.12 -18.19 -38.07
CA SER A 41 19.54 -17.10 -38.97
C SER A 41 19.02 -15.69 -38.70
N ASN A 42 19.99 -14.84 -38.33
CA ASN A 42 20.19 -13.44 -38.72
C ASN A 42 19.10 -12.40 -38.41
N LEU A 43 19.38 -11.48 -37.48
CA LEU A 43 19.87 -10.11 -37.77
C LEU A 43 19.77 -9.20 -36.52
N GLY A 44 20.88 -8.53 -36.20
CA GLY A 44 20.87 -7.11 -35.84
C GLY A 44 20.66 -6.69 -34.38
N THR A 45 21.76 -6.68 -33.62
CA THR A 45 21.96 -6.01 -32.32
C THR A 45 21.96 -4.47 -32.40
N ALA A 46 21.35 -3.77 -31.43
CA ALA A 46 21.78 -2.44 -30.89
C ALA A 46 20.95 -2.09 -29.63
N ILE A 47 21.39 -2.41 -28.41
CA ILE A 47 22.12 -1.54 -27.46
C ILE A 47 21.81 -0.04 -27.59
N CYS A 48 20.98 0.49 -26.68
CA CYS A 48 20.88 1.93 -26.41
C CYS A 48 21.76 2.28 -25.20
N VAL A 49 22.88 2.97 -25.47
CA VAL A 49 23.73 3.63 -24.48
C VAL A 49 23.29 5.09 -24.37
N HIS A 50 23.14 5.59 -23.15
CA HIS A 50 23.01 7.02 -22.83
C HIS A 50 24.17 7.83 -23.42
N ASN A 51 23.90 8.97 -24.06
CA ASN A 51 24.68 10.16 -23.73
C ASN A 51 24.03 11.50 -24.11
N SER A 52 24.44 12.49 -23.33
CA SER A 52 23.99 13.88 -23.22
C SER A 52 24.27 14.79 -24.42
N ASN A 53 23.54 15.90 -24.44
CA ASN A 53 23.90 17.22 -24.98
C ASN A 53 24.05 17.35 -26.50
N ASP A 54 23.03 17.93 -27.14
CA ASP A 54 23.23 19.10 -28.01
C ASP A 54 21.89 19.76 -28.38
N TYR A 55 21.58 20.91 -27.76
CA TYR A 55 20.51 21.79 -28.22
C TYR A 55 21.06 23.21 -28.36
N ARG A 56 21.61 23.54 -29.53
CA ARG A 56 21.66 24.91 -30.03
C ARG A 56 21.45 24.94 -31.54
N ARG A 57 20.60 25.90 -31.93
CA ARG A 57 20.24 26.39 -33.27
C ARG A 57 19.08 25.64 -33.93
N LEU A 58 17.89 26.22 -33.80
CA LEU A 58 17.22 26.94 -34.88
C LEU A 58 16.21 27.92 -34.26
N GLN A 59 16.55 29.21 -34.27
CA GLN A 59 15.64 30.30 -33.96
C GLN A 59 14.69 30.50 -35.14
N HIS A 60 13.44 30.07 -34.99
CA HIS A 60 12.31 30.59 -35.73
C HIS A 60 11.31 31.16 -34.73
N CYS A 61 10.90 32.41 -34.98
CA CYS A 61 9.99 33.18 -34.15
C CYS A 61 8.62 32.49 -34.08
N VAL A 62 8.43 31.67 -33.06
CA VAL A 62 7.10 31.28 -32.57
C VAL A 62 6.74 32.34 -31.51
N PRO A 63 5.56 32.98 -31.56
CA PRO A 63 5.13 33.83 -30.45
C PRO A 63 5.18 32.98 -29.19
N ALA A 64 5.75 33.52 -28.11
CA ALA A 64 5.86 32.83 -26.84
C ALA A 64 4.47 32.35 -26.41
N MET A 65 4.15 31.08 -26.69
CA MET A 65 3.03 30.41 -26.06
C MET A 65 3.41 30.39 -24.60
N ALA A 66 2.72 31.21 -23.80
CA ALA A 66 2.74 31.08 -22.37
C ALA A 66 2.53 29.59 -22.08
N THR A 67 3.53 28.97 -21.45
CA THR A 67 3.41 27.58 -20.99
C THR A 67 2.12 27.54 -20.17
N PRO A 68 1.13 26.71 -20.52
CA PRO A 68 -0.13 26.68 -19.78
C PRO A 68 0.21 26.51 -18.31
N GLN A 69 -0.20 27.47 -17.48
CA GLN A 69 0.01 27.39 -16.05
C GLN A 69 -0.66 26.11 -15.57
N GLN A 70 0.15 25.15 -15.10
CA GLN A 70 -0.35 23.83 -14.72
C GLN A 70 -1.37 24.01 -13.58
N LYS A 71 -2.63 23.70 -13.89
CA LYS A 71 -3.84 23.98 -13.12
C LYS A 71 -3.74 23.58 -11.64
N ASN A 72 -3.00 22.52 -11.36
CA ASN A 72 -2.77 21.96 -10.02
C ASN A 72 -1.28 21.69 -9.75
N SER A 73 -0.39 22.63 -10.11
CA SER A 73 1.08 22.49 -9.97
C SER A 73 1.58 22.21 -8.54
N ASN A 74 0.81 22.56 -7.52
CA ASN A 74 1.10 22.31 -6.10
C ASN A 74 0.52 20.99 -5.58
N VAL A 75 -0.11 20.19 -6.45
CA VAL A 75 -0.75 18.91 -6.12
C VAL A 75 0.06 17.77 -6.71
N ARG A 76 0.18 16.68 -5.97
CA ARG A 76 0.80 15.42 -6.40
C ARG A 76 -0.13 14.25 -6.15
N LEU A 77 -0.19 13.30 -7.07
CA LEU A 77 -0.90 12.04 -6.87
C LEU A 77 -0.02 11.08 -6.04
N LEU A 78 -0.54 10.64 -4.89
CA LEU A 78 0.13 9.65 -4.02
C LEU A 78 -0.32 8.23 -4.32
N ALA A 79 -1.62 8.03 -4.58
CA ALA A 79 -2.23 6.76 -4.94
C ALA A 79 -3.60 6.99 -5.59
N CYS A 80 -4.06 6.02 -6.38
CA CYS A 80 -5.41 5.98 -6.94
C CYS A 80 -5.92 4.53 -6.95
N LEU A 81 -7.24 4.38 -6.83
CA LEU A 81 -8.00 3.16 -7.03
C LEU A 81 -9.14 3.53 -8.00
N VAL A 82 -8.97 3.19 -9.26
CA VAL A 82 -9.89 3.58 -10.34
C VAL A 82 -10.78 2.39 -10.67
N ASP A 83 -12.07 2.66 -10.85
CA ASP A 83 -13.01 1.68 -11.38
C ASP A 83 -12.94 1.70 -12.91
N ASP A 84 -12.31 0.68 -13.49
CA ASP A 84 -12.07 0.58 -14.93
C ASP A 84 -13.37 0.61 -15.74
N ASP A 85 -14.45 0.02 -15.20
CA ASP A 85 -15.78 0.01 -15.85
C ASP A 85 -16.55 1.32 -15.66
N ASP A 86 -16.05 2.23 -14.81
CA ASP A 86 -16.65 3.53 -14.50
C ASP A 86 -18.13 3.42 -14.07
N THR A 87 -18.44 2.38 -13.28
CA THR A 87 -19.77 2.08 -12.73
C THR A 87 -19.90 2.43 -11.24
N SER A 88 -18.78 2.64 -10.57
CA SER A 88 -18.65 2.98 -9.16
C SER A 88 -17.66 4.12 -8.96
N ASP A 89 -17.60 4.65 -7.73
CA ASP A 89 -16.68 5.73 -7.42
C ASP A 89 -15.23 5.29 -7.59
N SER A 90 -14.39 6.18 -8.12
CA SER A 90 -12.93 6.03 -8.12
C SER A 90 -12.33 6.88 -7.01
N ASP A 91 -11.29 6.39 -6.34
CA ASP A 91 -10.68 7.03 -5.19
C ASP A 91 -9.24 7.49 -5.47
N TYR A 92 -8.91 8.66 -4.95
CA TYR A 92 -7.62 9.30 -5.13
C TYR A 92 -7.07 9.82 -3.81
N ARG A 93 -5.77 9.65 -3.62
CA ARG A 93 -5.00 10.21 -2.50
C ARG A 93 -4.00 11.20 -3.07
N PHE A 94 -4.14 12.47 -2.70
CA PHE A 94 -3.31 13.56 -3.19
C PHE A 94 -2.49 14.19 -2.07
N LEU A 95 -1.31 14.71 -2.41
CA LEU A 95 -0.53 15.61 -1.58
C LEU A 95 -0.64 17.03 -2.12
N VAL A 96 -1.18 17.94 -1.32
CA VAL A 96 -1.35 19.35 -1.65
C VAL A 96 -0.34 20.19 -0.87
N ASP A 97 0.31 21.14 -1.55
CA ASP A 97 1.33 22.04 -1.00
C ASP A 97 2.51 21.32 -0.34
N GLY A 98 2.78 20.08 -0.76
CA GLY A 98 3.84 19.25 -0.20
C GLY A 98 3.62 18.81 1.25
N ARG A 99 2.44 19.03 1.84
CA ARG A 99 2.21 18.76 3.28
C ARG A 99 0.81 18.28 3.66
N HIS A 100 -0.19 18.47 2.80
CA HIS A 100 -1.58 18.15 3.13
C HIS A 100 -2.07 16.96 2.31
N VAL A 101 -2.26 15.82 2.97
CA VAL A 101 -2.92 14.68 2.32
C VAL A 101 -4.42 14.96 2.20
N LYS A 102 -4.96 14.75 0.99
CA LYS A 102 -6.38 14.87 0.66
C LYS A 102 -6.88 13.58 0.03
N TYR A 103 -8.03 13.13 0.47
CA TYR A 103 -8.78 12.04 -0.13
C TYR A 103 -9.85 12.64 -1.03
N VAL A 104 -9.92 12.18 -2.28
CA VAL A 104 -10.91 12.66 -3.24
C VAL A 104 -11.50 11.47 -3.97
N SER A 105 -12.82 11.33 -3.93
CA SER A 105 -13.52 10.34 -4.76
C SER A 105 -14.21 11.04 -5.93
N THR A 106 -14.31 10.34 -7.06
CA THR A 106 -14.99 10.83 -8.26
C THR A 106 -16.17 9.95 -8.59
N ALA A 107 -17.33 10.56 -8.86
CA ALA A 107 -18.50 9.84 -9.34
C ALA A 107 -18.23 9.13 -10.69
N PRO A 108 -18.95 8.05 -11.01
CA PRO A 108 -19.02 7.50 -12.35
C PRO A 108 -19.23 8.57 -13.43
N GLY A 109 -18.52 8.47 -14.56
CA GLY A 109 -18.65 9.38 -15.69
C GLY A 109 -18.04 10.77 -15.47
N THR A 110 -17.35 11.00 -14.34
CA THR A 110 -16.72 12.31 -14.03
C THR A 110 -15.76 12.75 -15.13
N PHE A 111 -14.98 11.82 -15.67
CA PHE A 111 -13.99 12.03 -16.72
C PHE A 111 -14.38 11.37 -18.05
N CYS A 112 -15.68 11.33 -18.36
CA CYS A 112 -16.20 10.74 -19.60
C CYS A 112 -15.41 11.17 -20.84
N GLY A 113 -14.91 10.18 -21.60
CA GLY A 113 -14.04 10.36 -22.77
C GLY A 113 -12.53 10.37 -22.47
N PHE A 114 -12.13 10.16 -21.23
CA PHE A 114 -10.74 10.12 -20.76
C PHE A 114 -10.50 8.94 -19.80
N GLU A 115 -11.17 7.82 -20.02
CA GLU A 115 -11.21 6.66 -19.13
C GLU A 115 -9.79 6.09 -18.87
N ASP A 116 -8.95 6.07 -19.91
CA ASP A 116 -7.57 5.56 -19.88
C ASP A 116 -6.58 6.51 -19.17
N ASP A 117 -6.91 7.81 -19.07
CA ASP A 117 -6.02 8.84 -18.52
C ASP A 117 -6.22 9.07 -17.01
N ARG A 118 -7.17 8.34 -16.39
CA ARG A 118 -7.57 8.50 -14.98
C ARG A 118 -6.48 8.15 -13.96
N THR A 119 -5.37 7.57 -14.39
CA THR A 119 -4.23 7.19 -13.52
C THR A 119 -2.93 7.94 -13.84
N PHE A 120 -2.86 8.65 -14.98
CA PHE A 120 -1.65 9.33 -15.42
C PHE A 120 -1.57 10.75 -14.86
N GLU A 121 -0.81 10.92 -13.78
CA GLU A 121 -0.70 12.17 -13.00
C GLU A 121 -0.62 13.48 -13.84
N PRO A 122 0.19 13.58 -14.91
CA PRO A 122 0.28 14.81 -15.70
C PRO A 122 -1.04 15.23 -16.36
N ILE A 123 -1.76 14.29 -17.00
CA ILE A 123 -3.07 14.57 -17.63
C ILE A 123 -4.13 14.72 -16.55
N LEU A 124 -4.12 13.84 -15.56
CA LEU A 124 -5.07 13.83 -14.44
C LEU A 124 -5.12 15.19 -13.73
N LEU A 125 -3.97 15.78 -13.39
CA LEU A 125 -3.88 17.05 -12.66
C LEU A 125 -3.89 18.28 -13.58
N GLY A 126 -3.38 18.14 -14.81
CA GLY A 126 -3.30 19.23 -15.77
C GLY A 126 -4.63 19.54 -16.45
N GLU A 127 -5.40 18.51 -16.78
CA GLU A 127 -6.56 18.60 -17.66
C GLU A 127 -7.86 18.17 -16.95
N LEU A 128 -7.85 16.98 -16.33
CA LEU A 128 -9.07 16.33 -15.85
C LEU A 128 -9.60 16.94 -14.54
N PHE A 129 -8.79 16.96 -13.47
CA PHE A 129 -9.26 17.44 -12.18
C PHE A 129 -9.51 18.96 -12.19
N PRO A 130 -10.61 19.45 -11.60
CA PRO A 130 -10.80 20.89 -11.34
C PRO A 130 -9.70 21.44 -10.42
N PRO A 131 -9.53 22.78 -10.36
CA PRO A 131 -8.61 23.38 -9.40
C PRO A 131 -9.02 22.96 -7.97
N PHE A 132 -8.05 22.53 -7.16
CA PHE A 132 -8.33 22.12 -5.79
C PHE A 132 -8.81 23.31 -4.95
N PRO A 133 -9.95 23.21 -4.23
CA PRO A 133 -10.45 24.29 -3.40
C PRO A 133 -9.48 24.65 -2.29
N ILE A 134 -9.38 25.95 -1.99
CA ILE A 134 -8.66 26.43 -0.81
C ILE A 134 -9.40 26.04 0.48
N GLY A 135 -8.69 26.03 1.60
CA GLY A 135 -9.27 25.84 2.93
C GLY A 135 -8.94 24.51 3.59
N ASP A 136 -9.49 24.31 4.79
CA ASP A 136 -9.21 23.14 5.62
C ASP A 136 -10.25 22.02 5.38
N TRP A 137 -9.97 21.22 4.36
CA TRP A 137 -10.70 19.98 4.07
C TRP A 137 -9.70 18.84 3.92
N ASN A 138 -10.15 17.59 4.03
CA ASN A 138 -9.31 16.42 3.74
C ASN A 138 -10.08 15.31 3.01
N ASN A 139 -11.38 15.49 2.82
CA ASN A 139 -12.23 14.65 1.99
C ASN A 139 -12.93 15.52 0.94
N GLY A 140 -12.88 15.09 -0.32
CA GLY A 140 -13.50 15.78 -1.44
C GLY A 140 -14.30 14.80 -2.29
N TYR A 141 -15.35 15.30 -2.93
CA TYR A 141 -16.11 14.55 -3.91
C TYR A 141 -16.27 15.36 -5.18
N VAL A 142 -15.85 14.77 -6.29
CA VAL A 142 -15.86 15.40 -7.62
C VAL A 142 -16.87 14.66 -8.49
N ALA A 143 -17.66 15.42 -9.23
CA ALA A 143 -18.63 14.87 -10.17
C ALA A 143 -18.64 15.70 -11.44
N ARG A 144 -19.18 15.12 -12.52
CA ARG A 144 -19.46 15.86 -13.75
C ARG A 144 -20.63 16.81 -13.53
N ASP A 145 -20.41 18.09 -13.75
CA ASP A 145 -21.48 19.08 -13.78
C ASP A 145 -22.40 18.80 -14.99
N PRO A 146 -23.71 18.59 -14.78
CA PRO A 146 -24.64 18.27 -15.87
C PRO A 146 -24.88 19.46 -16.82
N VAL A 147 -24.60 20.69 -16.39
CA VAL A 147 -24.80 21.90 -17.19
C VAL A 147 -23.55 22.19 -18.03
N THR A 148 -22.37 22.15 -17.42
CA THR A 148 -21.12 22.50 -18.12
C THR A 148 -20.41 21.30 -18.73
N GLY A 149 -20.77 20.08 -18.33
CA GLY A 149 -20.11 18.84 -18.74
C GLY A 149 -18.69 18.67 -18.19
N LYS A 150 -18.25 19.54 -17.26
CA LYS A 150 -16.90 19.53 -16.68
C LYS A 150 -16.89 18.92 -15.28
N ALA A 151 -15.78 18.30 -14.90
CA ALA A 151 -15.56 17.85 -13.53
C ALA A 151 -15.48 19.05 -12.57
N THR A 152 -16.19 18.97 -11.43
CA THR A 152 -16.21 19.99 -10.39
C THR A 152 -16.26 19.38 -9.00
N PHE A 153 -15.67 20.06 -8.00
CA PHE A 153 -15.85 19.68 -6.60
C PHE A 153 -17.27 20.04 -6.16
N ILE A 154 -18.09 19.02 -5.90
CA ILE A 154 -19.47 19.22 -5.42
C ILE A 154 -19.57 19.14 -3.90
N ARG A 155 -18.59 18.53 -3.24
CA ARG A 155 -18.48 18.47 -1.77
C ARG A 155 -17.00 18.53 -1.36
N THR A 156 -16.71 19.31 -0.34
CA THR A 156 -15.48 19.21 0.44
C THR A 156 -15.84 19.26 1.91
N GLU A 157 -15.13 18.48 2.71
CA GLU A 157 -15.38 18.40 4.14
C GLU A 157 -14.11 18.06 4.91
N LYS A 158 -14.13 18.38 6.20
CA LYS A 158 -13.10 18.00 7.16
C LYS A 158 -13.60 16.80 7.94
N VAL A 159 -13.00 15.64 7.66
CA VAL A 159 -13.30 14.37 8.33
C VAL A 159 -12.22 14.08 9.36
N LEU A 160 -12.63 13.62 10.54
CA LEU A 160 -11.73 12.99 11.49
C LEU A 160 -11.55 11.51 11.11
N PHE A 161 -10.73 11.25 10.10
CA PHE A 161 -10.39 9.88 9.70
C PHE A 161 -9.67 9.15 10.85
N ALA A 162 -10.04 7.89 11.09
CA ALA A 162 -9.44 7.07 12.14
C ALA A 162 -7.93 6.87 11.88
N GLY A 163 -7.20 6.67 12.98
CA GLY A 163 -5.81 6.21 12.96
C GLY A 163 -5.66 4.96 13.84
N VAL A 164 -4.53 4.29 13.67
CA VAL A 164 -4.10 3.20 14.54
C VAL A 164 -4.04 3.69 15.99
N LYS A 165 -4.57 2.89 16.92
CA LYS A 165 -4.69 3.14 18.36
C LYS A 165 -3.68 2.33 19.18
N SER A 166 -3.20 1.20 18.67
CA SER A 166 -2.19 0.35 19.30
C SER A 166 -0.80 1.00 19.30
N LEU A 167 -0.63 2.07 20.06
CA LEU A 167 0.59 2.90 20.06
C LEU A 167 1.60 2.45 21.11
N TRP A 168 2.19 1.28 20.91
CA TRP A 168 3.12 0.66 21.86
C TRP A 168 4.59 1.07 21.68
N HIS A 169 5.00 1.40 20.44
CA HIS A 169 6.31 1.97 20.15
C HIS A 169 6.33 3.50 20.31
N ASN A 170 7.43 4.07 20.81
CA ASN A 170 7.54 5.51 21.09
C ASN A 170 7.95 6.37 19.87
N VAL A 171 8.63 5.77 18.88
CA VAL A 171 9.04 6.46 17.65
C VAL A 171 7.83 6.66 16.73
N LYS A 172 7.67 7.89 16.23
CA LYS A 172 6.70 8.29 15.21
C LYS A 172 7.44 8.97 14.07
N LEU A 173 7.14 8.60 12.84
CA LEU A 173 7.84 9.02 11.63
C LEU A 173 6.83 9.49 10.60
N ASP A 174 7.06 10.66 9.99
CA ASP A 174 6.19 11.20 8.96
C ASP A 174 6.40 10.43 7.64
N GLU A 175 5.32 10.00 6.99
CA GLU A 175 5.42 9.30 5.69
C GLU A 175 6.16 10.13 4.62
N LEU A 176 6.09 11.46 4.71
CA LEU A 176 6.69 12.36 3.71
C LEU A 176 8.20 12.57 3.93
N ASP A 177 8.74 12.15 5.08
CA ASP A 177 10.19 12.22 5.37
C ASP A 177 11.00 11.10 4.69
N PHE A 178 10.32 10.14 4.05
CA PHE A 178 10.95 8.97 3.44
C PHE A 178 11.18 9.14 1.94
N SER A 179 12.33 8.67 1.47
CA SER A 179 12.60 8.52 0.04
C SER A 179 12.17 7.13 -0.43
N ARG A 180 11.29 7.07 -1.43
CA ARG A 180 10.83 5.81 -2.03
C ARG A 180 11.93 5.21 -2.90
N GLN A 181 12.25 3.94 -2.66
CA GLN A 181 13.18 3.16 -3.50
C GLN A 181 12.40 2.22 -4.41
N ASP A 182 11.47 1.44 -3.84
CA ASP A 182 10.69 0.45 -4.56
C ASP A 182 9.28 0.31 -3.97
N ARG A 183 8.33 -0.16 -4.79
CA ARG A 183 6.96 -0.48 -4.40
C ARG A 183 6.70 -1.97 -4.66
N LEU A 184 6.60 -2.75 -3.58
CA LEU A 184 6.36 -4.19 -3.69
C LEU A 184 4.88 -4.56 -3.57
N ARG A 185 4.06 -3.77 -2.87
CA ARG A 185 2.59 -3.85 -2.87
C ARG A 185 1.99 -2.45 -2.87
N GLN A 186 0.67 -2.35 -2.88
CA GLN A 186 0.00 -1.07 -2.69
C GLN A 186 0.20 -0.53 -1.26
N ARG A 187 0.07 -1.39 -0.23
CA ARG A 187 0.38 -1.05 1.17
C ARG A 187 1.87 -1.08 1.55
N VAL A 188 2.79 -1.52 0.68
CA VAL A 188 4.16 -1.89 1.10
C VAL A 188 5.25 -1.34 0.18
N HIS A 189 6.15 -0.55 0.77
CA HIS A 189 7.23 0.13 0.06
C HIS A 189 8.58 -0.15 0.71
N VAL A 190 9.62 -0.23 -0.12
CA VAL A 190 11.01 -0.13 0.33
C VAL A 190 11.39 1.34 0.30
N VAL A 191 11.82 1.86 1.43
CA VAL A 191 12.10 3.29 1.61
C VAL A 191 13.40 3.49 2.37
N THR A 192 13.95 4.71 2.29
CA THR A 192 15.10 5.12 3.09
C THR A 192 14.77 6.38 3.88
N HIS A 193 15.39 6.52 5.05
CA HIS A 193 15.30 7.72 5.86
C HIS A 193 16.65 8.00 6.55
N PRO A 194 17.20 9.23 6.50
CA PRO A 194 18.57 9.51 6.94
C PRO A 194 18.89 9.13 8.39
N ARG A 195 17.88 9.14 9.27
CA ARG A 195 18.05 8.85 10.71
C ARG A 195 17.69 7.41 11.11
N ILE A 196 17.22 6.58 10.17
CA ILE A 196 16.79 5.21 10.45
C ILE A 196 17.71 4.25 9.71
N ASN A 197 18.11 3.16 10.37
CA ASN A 197 18.96 2.11 9.79
C ASN A 197 20.25 2.64 9.12
N GLY A 198 20.85 3.72 9.66
CA GLY A 198 22.03 4.35 9.07
C GLY A 198 21.82 4.92 7.66
N GLY A 199 20.58 5.23 7.28
CA GLY A 199 20.20 5.63 5.91
C GLY A 199 19.96 4.46 4.96
N GLY A 200 20.12 3.22 5.44
CA GLY A 200 19.83 2.00 4.68
C GLY A 200 18.33 1.76 4.47
N PRO A 201 17.97 0.76 3.65
CA PRO A 201 16.59 0.43 3.35
C PRO A 201 15.83 -0.05 4.59
N VAL A 202 14.55 0.29 4.63
CA VAL A 202 13.53 -0.20 5.57
C VAL A 202 12.23 -0.46 4.82
N VAL A 203 11.31 -1.20 5.45
CA VAL A 203 9.98 -1.45 4.91
C VAL A 203 9.00 -0.46 5.52
N MET A 204 8.30 0.29 4.69
CA MET A 204 7.12 1.06 5.08
C MET A 204 5.87 0.25 4.77
N LYS A 205 5.04 0.01 5.79
CA LYS A 205 3.69 -0.49 5.63
C LYS A 205 2.70 0.60 6.01
N LEU A 206 1.77 0.95 5.12
CA LEU A 206 0.78 2.00 5.35
C LEU A 206 -0.62 1.58 4.89
N ALA A 207 -1.63 2.05 5.63
CA ALA A 207 -2.99 2.16 5.15
C ALA A 207 -3.02 3.35 4.19
N VAL A 208 -3.12 3.05 2.90
CA VAL A 208 -3.26 4.05 1.84
C VAL A 208 -4.60 4.76 2.02
N TRP A 209 -5.64 4.00 2.36
CA TRP A 209 -7.00 4.49 2.49
C TRP A 209 -7.53 4.46 3.94
N PRO A 210 -8.49 5.33 4.31
CA PRO A 210 -9.05 5.34 5.66
C PRO A 210 -9.71 4.01 6.08
N TRP A 211 -10.34 3.29 5.15
CA TRP A 211 -10.99 2.00 5.43
C TRP A 211 -10.00 0.87 5.72
N GLU A 212 -8.71 1.03 5.39
CA GLU A 212 -7.67 0.03 5.66
C GLU A 212 -7.12 0.11 7.10
N ILE A 213 -7.48 1.16 7.86
CA ILE A 213 -6.95 1.40 9.20
C ILE A 213 -7.26 0.27 10.17
N ALA A 214 -8.44 -0.36 10.07
CA ALA A 214 -8.79 -1.50 10.92
C ALA A 214 -7.86 -2.71 10.68
N SER A 215 -7.48 -2.96 9.42
CA SER A 215 -6.50 -3.99 9.09
C SER A 215 -5.11 -3.63 9.62
N MET A 216 -4.72 -2.36 9.50
CA MET A 216 -3.44 -1.86 10.02
C MET A 216 -3.35 -1.91 11.55
N GLU A 217 -4.46 -1.67 12.26
CA GLU A 217 -4.56 -1.79 13.72
C GLU A 217 -4.22 -3.22 14.16
N THR A 218 -4.84 -4.21 13.53
CA THR A 218 -4.61 -5.62 13.82
C THR A 218 -3.15 -6.00 13.55
N GLU A 219 -2.60 -5.59 12.40
CA GLU A 219 -1.20 -5.86 12.06
C GLU A 219 -0.24 -5.22 13.10
N THR A 220 -0.50 -3.98 13.49
CA THR A 220 0.31 -3.28 14.50
C THR A 220 0.26 -3.99 15.87
N ALA A 221 -0.91 -4.52 16.27
CA ALA A 221 -1.06 -5.29 17.50
C ALA A 221 -0.33 -6.64 17.44
N VAL A 222 -0.27 -7.29 16.26
CA VAL A 222 0.53 -8.51 16.06
C VAL A 222 2.02 -8.20 16.23
N TYR A 223 2.53 -7.11 15.64
CA TYR A 223 3.92 -6.69 15.85
C TYR A 223 4.24 -6.43 17.33
N GLN A 224 3.30 -5.90 18.11
CA GLN A 224 3.45 -5.78 19.56
C GLN A 224 3.61 -7.15 20.22
N CYS A 225 2.81 -8.12 19.81
CA CYS A 225 2.80 -9.46 20.39
C CYS A 225 4.07 -10.26 20.06
N ILE A 226 4.72 -10.01 18.92
CA ILE A 226 5.94 -10.71 18.50
C ILE A 226 7.23 -9.93 18.81
N CYS A 227 7.11 -8.69 19.27
CA CYS A 227 8.23 -7.83 19.64
C CYS A 227 9.17 -8.56 20.62
N ASP A 228 10.46 -8.58 20.29
CA ASP A 228 11.53 -9.25 21.04
C ASP A 228 11.41 -10.77 21.22
N LYS A 229 10.52 -11.44 20.48
CA LYS A 229 10.34 -12.90 20.55
C LYS A 229 11.14 -13.68 19.49
N GLY A 230 11.98 -12.99 18.72
CA GLY A 230 12.74 -13.60 17.61
C GLY A 230 11.83 -14.09 16.48
N VAL A 231 10.68 -13.44 16.31
CA VAL A 231 9.62 -13.79 15.37
C VAL A 231 9.31 -12.53 14.58
N GLY A 232 9.45 -12.62 13.26
CA GLY A 232 9.19 -11.52 12.32
C GLY A 232 10.25 -10.42 12.25
N PRO A 233 10.04 -9.45 11.35
CA PRO A 233 10.87 -8.27 11.26
C PRO A 233 10.78 -7.40 12.52
N LYS A 234 11.87 -6.75 12.91
CA LYS A 234 11.85 -5.70 13.93
C LYS A 234 10.95 -4.53 13.51
N PHE A 235 10.09 -4.11 14.43
CA PHE A 235 9.35 -2.85 14.32
C PHE A 235 10.28 -1.67 14.65
N LEU A 236 10.27 -0.63 13.83
CA LEU A 236 11.17 0.51 13.95
C LEU A 236 10.45 1.82 14.34
N GLY A 237 9.14 1.90 14.15
CA GLY A 237 8.36 3.07 14.53
C GLY A 237 6.98 3.12 13.88
N HIS A 238 6.08 3.88 14.47
CA HIS A 238 4.78 4.19 13.88
C HIS A 238 4.92 5.20 12.76
N LEU A 239 4.07 5.09 11.75
CA LEU A 239 4.01 5.98 10.59
C LEU A 239 2.84 6.95 10.73
N THR A 240 3.10 8.25 10.63
CA THR A 240 2.07 9.31 10.67
C THR A 240 1.77 9.81 9.26
N GLU A 241 0.51 10.19 9.03
CA GLU A 241 0.11 10.96 7.85
C GLU A 241 0.38 12.45 8.09
N GLY A 242 1.56 12.92 7.68
CA GLY A 242 2.01 14.28 7.98
C GLY A 242 2.49 14.46 9.42
N THR A 243 3.04 15.63 9.69
CA THR A 243 3.68 15.94 10.97
C THR A 243 2.62 16.04 12.06
N ASN A 244 2.73 15.19 13.10
CA ASN A 244 1.75 15.04 14.18
C ASN A 244 0.35 14.58 13.71
N GLY A 245 0.26 13.96 12.53
CA GLY A 245 -1.00 13.41 12.02
C GLY A 245 -1.44 12.11 12.71
N ARG A 246 -2.56 11.57 12.23
CA ARG A 246 -3.05 10.24 12.62
C ARG A 246 -2.03 9.17 12.24
N ILE A 247 -1.96 8.09 13.01
CA ILE A 247 -1.11 6.94 12.68
C ILE A 247 -1.79 6.13 11.59
N ILE A 248 -1.09 5.91 10.48
CA ILE A 248 -1.59 5.19 9.31
C ILE A 248 -0.83 3.90 9.04
N GLY A 249 0.22 3.59 9.81
CA GLY A 249 1.01 2.39 9.61
C GLY A 249 2.27 2.35 10.45
N PHE A 250 3.30 1.69 9.94
CA PHE A 250 4.56 1.54 10.64
C PHE A 250 5.75 1.27 9.70
N ILE A 251 6.95 1.39 10.27
CA ILE A 251 8.22 1.03 9.64
C ILE A 251 8.74 -0.26 10.28
N ALA A 252 9.20 -1.19 9.45
CA ALA A 252 9.82 -2.44 9.85
C ALA A 252 11.21 -2.61 9.23
N GLU A 253 12.03 -3.50 9.79
CA GLU A 253 13.35 -3.83 9.23
C GLU A 253 13.23 -4.39 7.80
N TRP A 254 14.17 -4.00 6.95
CA TRP A 254 14.34 -4.61 5.64
C TRP A 254 15.16 -5.90 5.78
N LEU A 255 14.61 -7.02 5.34
CA LEU A 255 15.27 -8.32 5.31
C LEU A 255 15.95 -8.55 3.95
N GLY A 256 17.00 -7.81 3.68
CA GLY A 256 17.76 -7.95 2.43
C GLY A 256 18.45 -9.31 2.32
N GLY A 257 18.45 -9.91 1.12
CA GLY A 257 19.14 -11.19 0.86
C GLY A 257 18.40 -12.43 1.35
N THR A 258 17.10 -12.31 1.68
CA THR A 258 16.26 -13.48 1.99
C THR A 258 15.59 -14.05 0.75
N ARG A 259 15.42 -15.37 0.72
CA ARG A 259 14.62 -16.10 -0.28
C ARG A 259 13.31 -16.62 0.32
N SER A 260 12.32 -16.89 -0.54
CA SER A 260 11.12 -17.61 -0.12
C SER A 260 11.43 -19.06 0.28
N ALA A 261 10.55 -19.65 1.10
CA ALA A 261 10.64 -21.06 1.45
C ALA A 261 10.44 -21.97 0.24
N GLU A 262 11.21 -23.05 0.25
CA GLU A 262 11.11 -24.17 -0.66
C GLU A 262 10.63 -25.42 0.11
N PRO A 263 10.23 -26.51 -0.57
CA PRO A 263 9.75 -27.71 0.10
C PRO A 263 10.72 -28.28 1.16
N ARG A 264 12.04 -28.07 0.97
CA ARG A 264 13.08 -28.46 1.95
C ARG A 264 13.00 -27.70 3.28
N ASP A 265 12.41 -26.52 3.30
CA ASP A 265 12.35 -25.64 4.47
C ASP A 265 11.10 -25.90 5.34
N LEU A 266 10.26 -26.88 4.98
CA LEU A 266 8.96 -27.14 5.62
C LEU A 266 9.06 -27.34 7.14
N ASP A 267 10.11 -27.98 7.63
CA ASP A 267 10.33 -28.16 9.07
C ASP A 267 10.60 -26.82 9.79
N GLY A 268 11.37 -25.95 9.15
CA GLY A 268 11.59 -24.58 9.62
C GLY A 268 10.29 -23.78 9.68
N CYS A 269 9.45 -23.88 8.63
CA CYS A 269 8.13 -23.25 8.58
C CYS A 269 7.20 -23.77 9.69
N LYS A 270 7.18 -25.08 9.95
CA LYS A 270 6.37 -25.66 11.05
C LYS A 270 6.83 -25.18 12.42
N LYS A 271 8.14 -25.08 12.64
CA LYS A 271 8.71 -24.55 13.90
C LYS A 271 8.32 -23.09 14.12
N ALA A 272 8.35 -22.28 13.06
CA ALA A 272 7.87 -20.91 13.10
C ALA A 272 6.40 -20.82 13.53
N LEU A 273 5.53 -21.52 12.81
CA LEU A 273 4.09 -21.55 13.09
C LEU A 273 3.81 -21.99 14.52
N THR A 274 4.56 -22.98 15.02
CA THR A 274 4.44 -23.44 16.41
C THR A 274 4.71 -22.32 17.41
N ARG A 275 5.73 -21.49 17.20
CA ARG A 275 6.03 -20.35 18.08
C ARG A 275 4.91 -19.32 18.07
N LEU A 276 4.30 -19.07 16.91
CA LEU A 276 3.20 -18.10 16.79
C LEU A 276 1.90 -18.65 17.39
N HIS A 277 1.62 -19.94 17.24
CA HIS A 277 0.51 -20.61 17.94
C HIS A 277 0.67 -20.57 19.47
N GLN A 278 1.90 -20.70 19.98
CA GLN A 278 2.18 -20.54 21.43
C GLN A 278 1.88 -19.12 21.94
N LEU A 279 1.85 -18.13 21.05
CA LEU A 279 1.44 -16.75 21.35
C LEU A 279 -0.06 -16.51 21.14
N GLY A 280 -0.82 -17.54 20.78
CA GLY A 280 -2.24 -17.43 20.46
C GLY A 280 -2.53 -16.85 19.07
N ILE A 281 -1.52 -16.73 18.21
CA ILE A 281 -1.64 -16.12 16.88
C ILE A 281 -1.72 -17.24 15.84
N LYS A 282 -2.76 -17.24 15.00
CA LYS A 282 -2.95 -18.21 13.89
C LYS A 282 -2.85 -17.49 12.56
N LEU A 283 -2.25 -18.11 11.54
CA LEU A 283 -2.18 -17.54 10.18
C LEU A 283 -3.55 -17.61 9.46
N GLY A 284 -3.84 -16.60 8.63
CA GLY A 284 -5.01 -16.58 7.74
C GLY A 284 -4.82 -17.32 6.40
N ASP A 285 -3.70 -17.13 5.68
CA ASP A 285 -3.25 -18.09 4.66
C ASP A 285 -1.75 -18.40 4.80
N ILE A 286 -1.47 -19.71 4.75
CA ILE A 286 -0.16 -20.30 4.89
C ILE A 286 0.32 -20.67 3.49
N ASN A 287 1.13 -19.79 2.89
CA ASN A 287 1.79 -20.07 1.61
C ASN A 287 3.32 -19.89 1.71
N LYS A 288 4.05 -20.51 0.78
CA LYS A 288 5.53 -20.53 0.77
C LYS A 288 6.18 -19.15 0.64
N HIS A 289 5.47 -18.18 0.06
CA HIS A 289 5.99 -16.83 -0.17
C HIS A 289 6.03 -16.01 1.12
N ASN A 290 5.21 -16.39 2.12
CA ASN A 290 5.16 -15.73 3.43
C ASN A 290 6.27 -16.18 4.39
N PHE A 291 7.12 -17.11 3.98
CA PHE A 291 8.26 -17.57 4.77
C PHE A 291 9.54 -17.10 4.10
N LEU A 292 10.26 -16.22 4.81
CA LEU A 292 11.57 -15.75 4.41
C LEU A 292 12.64 -16.60 5.10
N LEU A 293 13.66 -16.97 4.35
CA LEU A 293 14.88 -17.55 4.89
C LEU A 293 16.06 -16.69 4.46
N GLU A 294 16.91 -16.34 5.42
CA GLU A 294 18.25 -15.84 5.14
C GLU A 294 19.07 -16.97 4.50
N ASP A 295 19.78 -16.71 3.41
CA ASP A 295 20.69 -17.70 2.83
C ASP A 295 21.80 -18.06 3.85
N GLU A 296 22.13 -19.35 3.89
CA GLU A 296 22.78 -20.10 4.97
C GLU A 296 23.74 -19.31 5.90
N MET A 297 23.27 -18.98 7.12
CA MET A 297 23.74 -19.56 8.39
C MET A 297 23.24 -18.73 9.60
N ASN A 298 22.35 -19.35 10.39
CA ASN A 298 21.86 -18.98 11.73
C ASN A 298 20.63 -18.05 11.87
N ALA A 299 19.61 -18.65 12.51
CA ALA A 299 18.58 -18.04 13.37
C ALA A 299 17.33 -17.40 12.72
N LEU A 300 16.55 -18.26 12.06
CA LEU A 300 15.08 -18.44 12.19
C LEU A 300 14.26 -17.23 12.72
N LYS A 301 14.10 -16.18 11.91
CA LYS A 301 13.07 -15.14 12.05
C LYS A 301 11.91 -15.44 11.10
N ASN A 302 10.75 -15.79 11.65
CA ASN A 302 9.53 -16.07 10.88
C ASN A 302 8.32 -15.37 11.52
N SER A 303 7.27 -15.03 10.76
CA SER A 303 5.99 -14.53 11.30
C SER A 303 4.79 -15.13 10.54
N LEU A 304 3.66 -14.43 10.52
CA LEU A 304 2.37 -14.77 9.90
C LEU A 304 1.99 -13.66 8.89
N GLU A 305 0.71 -13.45 8.58
CA GLU A 305 -0.12 -12.49 9.34
C GLU A 305 -1.59 -12.57 8.88
N SER A 306 -2.49 -11.90 9.61
CA SER A 306 -3.93 -12.25 9.79
C SER A 306 -4.13 -13.43 10.74
N THR A 307 -5.15 -13.26 11.59
CA THR A 307 -5.75 -14.11 12.63
C THR A 307 -7.13 -13.49 12.88
N ASP A 308 -8.18 -14.28 13.04
CA ASP A 308 -9.42 -13.80 13.68
C ASP A 308 -9.21 -13.73 15.19
N ALA A 309 -9.35 -12.54 15.77
CA ALA A 309 -9.46 -12.36 17.21
C ALA A 309 -10.94 -12.40 17.62
N GLN A 310 -11.45 -13.58 17.98
CA GLN A 310 -12.72 -13.69 18.70
C GLN A 310 -12.44 -13.47 20.19
N ILE A 311 -12.57 -12.22 20.65
CA ILE A 311 -12.54 -11.88 22.07
C ILE A 311 -13.90 -12.27 22.68
N GLY A 312 -14.00 -13.49 23.20
CA GLY A 312 -15.01 -13.85 24.18
C GLY A 312 -14.59 -13.32 25.55
N ILE A 313 -15.14 -12.17 25.98
CA ILE A 313 -15.11 -11.76 27.39
C ILE A 313 -16.10 -12.65 28.13
N GLY A 314 -15.65 -13.84 28.53
CA GLY A 314 -16.32 -14.70 29.51
C GLY A 314 -15.57 -14.61 30.83
N ALA A 315 -15.94 -13.65 31.68
CA ALA A 315 -15.55 -13.68 33.08
C ALA A 315 -16.23 -14.88 33.75
N VAL A 316 -15.52 -16.00 33.88
CA VAL A 316 -15.88 -17.04 34.83
C VAL A 316 -15.05 -16.77 36.08
N GLN A 317 -15.67 -16.09 37.04
CA GLN A 317 -15.21 -16.11 38.42
C GLN A 317 -15.16 -17.56 38.88
N GLY A 318 -13.96 -18.05 39.16
CA GLY A 318 -13.77 -19.25 39.96
C GLY A 318 -14.37 -19.02 41.34
N GLN A 319 -15.51 -19.64 41.61
CA GLN A 319 -16.00 -19.84 42.95
C GLN A 319 -15.38 -21.14 43.47
N LYS A 320 -14.51 -21.01 44.49
CA LYS A 320 -14.19 -22.08 45.45
C LYS A 320 -15.52 -22.73 45.87
N ILE A 321 -15.67 -24.06 45.90
CA ILE A 321 -15.06 -25.07 46.77
C ILE A 321 -15.07 -26.40 46.02
#